data_AF-A0A1V3K157-F1
#
_entry.id   AF-A0A1V3K157-F1
#
_cell.length_a   1.000
_cell.length_b   1.000
_cell.length_c   1.000
_cell.angle_alpha   90.00
_cell.angle_beta   90.00
_cell.angle_gamma   90.00
#
_symmetry.space_group_name_H-M   'P 1'
#
loop_
_entity.id
_entity.type
_entity.pdbx_description
1 polymer ?
#
loop_
_entity_poly.entity_id
_entity_poly.type
_entity_poly.pdbx_seq_one_letter_code
_entity_poly.pdbx_strand_id
1 'polypeptide(L)'
;MKKKLFTLLGISLLGAGVAGFTFAENKTMELTPRQEALAAIGVFTATGNQIELKTMLNHALDKTLTVNEAKDAMVQLYAYVGFPRSLNALSTLSETVKERQEKGSKTEQGRVATALPKGTNILERGTKTQTDLVGQKVDLSSLSPDIDRYLKTHLFGDIFASDLLNWQEREIITIGALNQLNVPSQLNAHIEIGKKNGLTDVQINEITKKNRGTKNGNAESISFG
;
A
#
# COMPACT_ATOMS: atom_id res chain seq x y z
N MET A 1 36.29 -27.45 -74.21
CA MET A 1 37.32 -26.55 -73.65
C MET A 1 37.25 -26.57 -72.12
N LYS A 2 38.40 -26.86 -71.49
CA LYS A 2 38.89 -26.56 -70.11
C LYS A 2 37.95 -26.62 -68.87
N LYS A 3 38.44 -27.39 -67.88
CA LYS A 3 37.99 -27.64 -66.50
C LYS A 3 38.09 -26.41 -65.56
N LYS A 4 37.28 -26.41 -64.47
CA LYS A 4 37.64 -26.34 -63.01
C LYS A 4 36.47 -25.73 -62.17
N LEU A 5 35.85 -26.45 -61.22
CA LEU A 5 36.16 -26.64 -59.77
C LEU A 5 35.77 -25.39 -58.94
N PHE A 6 34.87 -25.40 -57.93
CA PHE A 6 34.90 -25.99 -56.56
C PHE A 6 33.44 -26.09 -56.00
N THR A 7 32.95 -27.21 -55.43
CA THR A 7 32.88 -27.60 -53.98
C THR A 7 32.24 -26.53 -53.05
N LEU A 8 31.32 -26.77 -52.10
CA LEU A 8 31.19 -27.85 -51.12
C LEU A 8 29.79 -27.78 -50.41
N LEU A 9 29.24 -28.96 -50.07
CA LEU A 9 28.42 -29.35 -48.88
C LEU A 9 27.19 -28.56 -48.37
N GLY A 10 26.13 -29.35 -48.12
CA GLY A 10 25.37 -29.35 -46.86
C GLY A 10 23.90 -28.91 -47.00
N ILE A 11 22.90 -29.44 -46.30
CA ILE A 11 22.84 -30.38 -45.18
C ILE A 11 21.41 -30.96 -45.16
N SER A 12 21.36 -32.20 -44.71
CA SER A 12 20.22 -33.02 -44.26
C SER A 12 19.01 -32.28 -43.69
N LEU A 13 17.83 -32.81 -43.99
CA LEU A 13 16.58 -32.60 -43.24
C LEU A 13 16.79 -32.82 -41.74
N LEU A 14 16.22 -31.94 -40.91
CA LEU A 14 15.86 -32.24 -39.52
C LEU A 14 14.73 -31.32 -39.04
N GLY A 15 13.66 -31.98 -38.58
CA GLY A 15 12.53 -31.57 -37.74
C GLY A 15 12.21 -30.08 -37.54
N ALA A 16 11.04 -29.67 -38.03
CA ALA A 16 10.27 -28.59 -37.41
C ALA A 16 9.17 -29.21 -36.54
N GLY A 17 9.51 -29.55 -35.30
CA GLY A 17 8.51 -29.73 -34.25
C GLY A 17 7.83 -28.39 -34.02
N VAL A 18 6.50 -28.35 -34.15
CA VAL A 18 5.70 -27.20 -33.74
C VAL A 18 5.84 -27.10 -32.22
N ALA A 19 6.78 -26.27 -31.76
CA ALA A 19 6.83 -25.86 -30.37
C ALA A 19 5.52 -25.11 -30.10
N GLY A 20 4.61 -25.75 -29.38
CA GLY A 20 3.48 -25.07 -28.79
C GLY A 20 4.04 -23.93 -27.94
N PHE A 21 3.79 -22.69 -28.38
CA PHE A 21 3.87 -21.55 -27.49
C PHE A 21 2.80 -21.78 -26.43
N THR A 22 3.20 -22.33 -25.29
CA THR A 22 2.43 -22.15 -24.07
C THR A 22 2.45 -20.65 -23.80
N PHE A 23 1.37 -19.95 -24.15
CA PHE A 23 1.06 -18.70 -23.49
C PHE A 23 1.06 -19.04 -22.00
N ALA A 24 2.05 -18.55 -21.26
CA ALA A 24 1.95 -18.55 -19.81
C ALA A 24 0.63 -17.83 -19.51
N GLU A 25 -0.34 -18.55 -18.94
CA GLU A 25 -1.53 -17.92 -18.39
C GLU A 25 -1.04 -16.75 -17.54
N ASN A 26 -1.50 -15.55 -17.87
CA ASN A 26 -1.28 -14.36 -17.07
C ASN A 26 -1.99 -14.60 -15.75
N LYS A 27 -1.30 -15.25 -14.80
CA LYS A 27 -1.82 -15.61 -13.49
C LYS A 27 -2.25 -14.30 -12.86
N THR A 28 -3.56 -14.08 -12.80
CA THR A 28 -4.21 -12.95 -12.15
C THR A 28 -3.59 -12.82 -10.76
N MET A 29 -2.69 -11.86 -10.57
CA MET A 29 -1.98 -11.73 -9.31
C MET A 29 -2.94 -11.13 -8.29
N GLU A 30 -3.58 -12.01 -7.52
CA GLU A 30 -4.35 -11.68 -6.31
C GLU A 30 -3.46 -10.96 -5.28
N LEU A 31 -4.06 -10.34 -4.26
CA LEU A 31 -3.30 -9.79 -3.15
C LEU A 31 -2.52 -10.89 -2.44
N THR A 32 -1.27 -10.60 -2.10
CA THR A 32 -0.52 -11.46 -1.16
C THR A 32 -1.08 -11.30 0.26
N PRO A 33 -0.87 -12.28 1.16
CA PRO A 33 -1.33 -12.16 2.57
C PRO A 33 -0.83 -10.91 3.29
N ARG A 34 0.36 -10.40 2.90
CA ARG A 34 0.89 -9.14 3.39
C ARG A 34 0.07 -7.95 2.89
N GLN A 35 -0.23 -7.91 1.59
CA GLN A 35 -1.04 -6.85 1.00
C GLN A 35 -2.48 -6.86 1.52
N GLU A 36 -3.07 -8.04 1.75
CA GLU A 36 -4.38 -8.18 2.40
C GLU A 36 -4.38 -7.57 3.81
N ALA A 37 -3.36 -7.86 4.63
CA ALA A 37 -3.23 -7.28 5.97
C ALA A 37 -3.12 -5.75 5.93
N LEU A 38 -2.35 -5.21 4.99
CA LEU A 38 -2.20 -3.76 4.81
C LEU A 38 -3.50 -3.09 4.35
N ALA A 39 -4.23 -3.71 3.40
CA ALA A 39 -5.55 -3.25 2.99
C ALA A 39 -6.53 -3.25 4.17
N ALA A 40 -6.52 -4.32 4.97
CA ALA A 40 -7.36 -4.45 6.17
C ALA A 40 -7.03 -3.40 7.25
N ILE A 41 -5.75 -3.04 7.45
CA ILE A 41 -5.37 -1.91 8.33
C ILE A 41 -6.05 -0.62 7.83
N GLY A 42 -5.98 -0.33 6.53
CA GLY A 42 -6.67 0.82 5.92
C GLY A 42 -8.17 0.80 6.20
N VAL A 43 -8.84 -0.32 5.90
CA VAL A 43 -10.29 -0.49 6.05
C VAL A 43 -10.76 -0.37 7.50
N PHE A 44 -10.13 -1.09 8.43
CA PHE A 44 -10.61 -1.13 9.82
C PHE A 44 -10.22 0.12 10.60
N THR A 45 -9.12 0.76 10.27
CA THR A 45 -8.79 2.10 10.81
C THR A 45 -9.78 3.15 10.29
N ALA A 46 -10.09 3.12 8.99
CA ALA A 46 -11.05 4.06 8.38
C ALA A 46 -12.49 3.87 8.87
N THR A 47 -12.90 2.64 9.21
CA THR A 47 -14.23 2.37 9.78
C THR A 47 -14.27 2.53 11.31
N GLY A 48 -13.12 2.48 11.98
CA GLY A 48 -13.03 2.51 13.45
C GLY A 48 -13.35 1.16 14.09
N ASN A 49 -13.34 0.06 13.31
CA ASN A 49 -13.66 -1.28 13.79
C ASN A 49 -12.44 -1.91 14.48
N GLN A 50 -12.27 -1.60 15.77
CA GLN A 50 -11.13 -2.07 16.58
C GLN A 50 -11.13 -3.59 16.81
N ILE A 51 -12.31 -4.23 16.81
CA ILE A 51 -12.44 -5.68 17.00
C ILE A 51 -11.82 -6.41 15.81
N GLU A 52 -12.26 -6.08 14.60
CA GLU A 52 -11.72 -6.69 13.37
C GLU A 52 -10.26 -6.29 13.15
N LEU A 53 -9.89 -5.05 13.47
CA LEU A 53 -8.50 -4.61 13.46
C LEU A 53 -7.64 -5.51 14.36
N LYS A 54 -8.03 -5.75 15.61
CA LYS A 54 -7.31 -6.60 16.56
C LYS A 54 -7.20 -8.05 16.08
N THR A 55 -8.28 -8.62 15.55
CA THR A 55 -8.30 -9.98 15.00
C THR A 55 -7.30 -10.11 13.85
N MET A 56 -7.39 -9.23 12.85
CA MET A 56 -6.45 -9.22 11.72
C MET A 56 -5.00 -8.99 12.16
N LEU A 57 -4.74 -8.10 13.12
CA LEU A 57 -3.38 -7.81 13.59
C LEU A 57 -2.73 -9.05 14.23
N ASN A 58 -3.51 -9.87 14.96
CA ASN A 58 -3.00 -11.12 15.49
C ASN A 58 -2.53 -12.06 14.38
N HIS A 59 -3.29 -12.18 13.29
CA HIS A 59 -2.89 -12.99 12.14
C HIS A 59 -1.70 -12.39 11.38
N ALA A 60 -1.69 -11.08 11.16
CA ALA A 60 -0.64 -10.40 10.41
C ALA A 60 0.73 -10.51 11.10
N LEU A 61 0.77 -10.35 12.43
CA LEU A 61 2.00 -10.41 13.22
C LEU A 61 2.59 -11.83 13.36
N ASP A 62 1.85 -12.88 12.99
CA ASP A 62 2.41 -14.24 12.96
C ASP A 62 3.43 -14.40 11.82
N LYS A 63 3.15 -13.84 10.64
CA LYS A 63 3.85 -14.23 9.40
C LYS A 63 4.08 -13.12 8.38
N THR A 64 3.34 -12.02 8.40
CA THR A 64 3.33 -11.08 7.26
C THR A 64 3.86 -9.69 7.58
N LEU A 65 3.56 -9.16 8.75
CA LEU A 65 3.96 -7.82 9.19
C LEU A 65 4.78 -7.87 10.48
N THR A 66 5.71 -6.94 10.60
CA THR A 66 6.34 -6.59 11.87
C THR A 66 5.55 -5.49 12.59
N VAL A 67 5.80 -5.31 13.89
CA VAL A 67 5.13 -4.27 14.69
C VAL A 67 5.42 -2.87 14.13
N ASN A 68 6.67 -2.59 13.72
CA ASN A 68 7.03 -1.28 13.20
C ASN A 68 6.40 -0.99 11.83
N GLU A 69 6.23 -1.99 10.96
CA GLU A 69 5.52 -1.81 9.69
C GLU A 69 4.02 -1.54 9.89
N ALA A 70 3.37 -2.28 10.79
CA ALA A 70 1.96 -2.02 11.13
C ALA A 70 1.77 -0.63 11.76
N LYS A 71 2.71 -0.22 12.63
CA LYS A 71 2.73 1.13 13.20
C LYS A 71 2.88 2.20 12.12
N ASP A 72 3.80 2.02 11.18
CA ASP A 72 4.04 2.95 10.07
C ASP A 72 2.79 3.12 9.18
N ALA A 73 2.12 2.01 8.88
CA ALA A 73 0.85 1.99 8.15
C ALA A 73 -0.23 2.83 8.85
N MET A 74 -0.33 2.73 10.18
CA MET A 74 -1.32 3.48 10.97
C MET A 74 -0.96 4.96 11.13
N VAL A 75 0.33 5.29 11.24
CA VAL A 75 0.80 6.69 11.30
C VAL A 75 0.41 7.45 10.03
N GLN A 76 0.61 6.88 8.84
CA GLN A 76 0.21 7.57 7.62
C GLN A 76 -1.30 7.79 7.49
N LEU A 77 -2.10 6.89 8.07
CA LEU A 77 -3.55 6.97 7.99
C LEU A 77 -4.13 8.20 8.70
N TYR A 78 -3.36 8.84 9.59
CA TYR A 78 -3.70 10.15 10.15
C TYR A 78 -4.14 11.15 9.06
N ALA A 79 -3.43 11.20 7.94
CA ALA A 79 -3.70 12.15 6.85
C ALA A 79 -5.03 11.88 6.11
N TYR A 80 -5.57 10.67 6.23
CA TYR A 80 -6.77 10.24 5.51
C TYR A 80 -7.99 10.13 6.42
N VAL A 81 -7.81 9.64 7.65
CA VAL A 81 -8.90 9.33 8.59
C VAL A 81 -8.90 10.21 9.85
N GLY A 82 -7.93 11.11 9.97
CA GLY A 82 -7.76 12.01 11.10
C GLY A 82 -7.07 11.38 12.32
N PHE A 83 -6.65 12.25 13.24
CA PHE A 83 -5.85 11.88 14.43
C PHE A 83 -6.55 10.85 15.32
N PRO A 84 -7.85 10.99 15.66
CA PRO A 84 -8.51 10.07 16.57
C PRO A 84 -8.55 8.62 16.07
N ARG A 85 -8.87 8.39 14.79
CA ARG A 85 -8.95 7.03 14.23
C ARG A 85 -7.58 6.37 14.13
N SER A 86 -6.56 7.12 13.69
CA SER A 86 -5.17 6.64 13.64
C SER A 86 -4.63 6.32 15.04
N LEU A 87 -4.87 7.19 16.03
CA LEU A 87 -4.45 6.97 17.41
C LEU A 87 -5.12 5.74 18.04
N ASN A 88 -6.43 5.57 17.83
CA ASN A 88 -7.13 4.38 18.31
C ASN A 88 -6.56 3.10 17.70
N ALA A 89 -6.26 3.09 16.40
CA ALA A 89 -5.63 1.95 15.74
C ALA A 89 -4.24 1.63 16.33
N LEU A 90 -3.43 2.65 16.60
CA LEU A 90 -2.12 2.51 17.25
C LEU A 90 -2.25 1.93 18.67
N SER A 91 -3.26 2.37 19.44
CA SER A 91 -3.57 1.79 20.75
C SER A 91 -3.96 0.32 20.64
N THR A 92 -4.84 -0.04 19.70
CA THR A 92 -5.21 -1.44 19.43
C THR A 92 -3.99 -2.30 19.07
N LEU A 93 -3.05 -1.78 18.26
CA LEU A 93 -1.80 -2.46 17.96
C LEU A 93 -0.95 -2.66 19.22
N SER A 94 -0.80 -1.63 20.05
CA SER A 94 -0.04 -1.70 21.30
C SER A 94 -0.61 -2.74 22.26
N GLU A 95 -1.93 -2.79 22.43
CA GLU A 95 -2.62 -3.79 23.25
C GLU A 95 -2.42 -5.20 22.69
N THR A 96 -2.57 -5.37 21.37
CA THR A 96 -2.37 -6.65 20.69
C THR A 96 -0.94 -7.17 20.91
N VAL A 97 0.07 -6.31 20.74
CA VAL A 97 1.48 -6.62 20.98
C VAL A 97 1.71 -7.06 22.42
N LYS A 98 1.16 -6.31 23.39
CA LYS A 98 1.28 -6.64 24.81
C LYS A 98 0.69 -8.02 25.12
N GLU A 99 -0.55 -8.27 24.71
CA GLU A 99 -1.22 -9.55 24.95
C GLU A 99 -0.49 -10.73 24.29
N ARG A 100 0.07 -10.53 23.11
CA ARG A 100 0.86 -11.55 22.41
C ARG A 100 2.16 -11.84 23.16
N GLN A 101 2.86 -10.82 23.65
CA GLN A 101 4.07 -10.99 24.46
C GLN A 101 3.78 -11.74 25.77
N GLU A 102 2.70 -11.40 26.46
CA GLU A 102 2.27 -12.10 27.69
C GLU A 102 1.95 -13.57 27.44
N LYS A 103 1.41 -13.91 26.26
CA LYS A 103 1.14 -15.29 25.82
C LYS A 103 2.34 -16.00 25.22
N GLY A 104 3.51 -15.37 25.14
CA GLY A 104 4.70 -15.92 24.46
C GLY A 104 4.51 -16.11 22.95
N SER A 105 3.54 -15.44 22.34
CA SER A 105 3.29 -15.49 20.89
C SER A 105 4.34 -14.67 20.12
N LYS A 106 4.67 -15.10 18.90
CA LYS A 106 5.66 -14.41 18.05
C LYS A 106 5.27 -12.93 17.88
N THR A 107 6.18 -12.03 18.21
CA THR A 107 5.93 -10.58 18.14
C THR A 107 7.18 -9.86 17.67
N GLU A 108 7.44 -9.96 16.37
CA GLU A 108 8.63 -9.41 15.75
C GLU A 108 8.51 -7.88 15.62
N GLN A 109 9.41 -7.15 16.28
CA GLN A 109 9.39 -5.68 16.25
C GLN A 109 9.66 -5.13 14.84
N GLY A 110 10.54 -5.80 14.08
CA GLY A 110 11.03 -5.31 12.80
C GLY A 110 12.06 -4.20 12.98
N ARG A 111 12.64 -3.74 11.86
CA ARG A 111 13.56 -2.61 11.85
C ARG A 111 12.83 -1.29 12.13
N VAL A 112 13.59 -0.26 12.48
CA VAL A 112 13.10 1.12 12.50
C VAL A 112 13.33 1.79 11.16
N ALA A 113 12.56 2.83 10.85
CA ALA A 113 12.76 3.63 9.65
C ALA A 113 14.15 4.26 9.64
N THR A 114 14.75 4.38 8.46
CA THR A 114 16.05 5.06 8.31
C THR A 114 15.91 6.54 8.69
N ALA A 115 16.76 7.01 9.60
CA ALA A 115 16.75 8.41 10.04
C ALA A 115 17.15 9.34 8.88
N LEU A 116 16.48 10.49 8.81
CA LEU A 116 16.83 11.51 7.82
C LEU A 116 18.17 12.16 8.14
N PRO A 117 18.99 12.50 7.12
CA PRO A 117 20.21 13.29 7.31
C PRO A 117 19.92 14.61 8.04
N LYS A 118 20.84 15.02 8.92
CA LYS A 118 20.73 16.31 9.62
C LYS A 118 20.70 17.45 8.60
N GLY A 119 19.78 18.40 8.79
CA GLY A 119 19.62 19.55 7.89
C GLY A 119 18.86 19.25 6.60
N THR A 120 18.19 18.11 6.50
CA THR A 120 17.32 17.79 5.36
C THR A 120 16.29 18.90 5.13
N ASN A 121 16.21 19.40 3.90
CA ASN A 121 15.15 20.28 3.47
C ASN A 121 13.86 19.48 3.25
N ILE A 122 13.00 19.45 4.25
CA ILE A 122 11.77 18.64 4.26
C ILE A 122 10.78 19.07 3.16
N LEU A 123 10.70 20.37 2.84
CA LEU A 123 9.81 20.86 1.78
C LEU A 123 10.26 20.37 0.40
N GLU A 124 11.56 20.48 0.12
CA GLU A 124 12.14 20.03 -1.15
C GLU A 124 12.01 18.50 -1.30
N ARG A 125 12.38 17.76 -0.25
CA ARG A 125 12.22 16.30 -0.22
C ARG A 125 10.78 15.89 -0.48
N GLY A 126 9.84 16.47 0.27
CA GLY A 126 8.43 16.16 0.16
C GLY A 126 7.84 16.50 -1.21
N THR A 127 8.25 17.62 -1.80
CA THR A 127 7.88 17.98 -3.17
C THR A 127 8.38 16.92 -4.17
N LYS A 128 9.62 16.44 -4.00
CA LYS A 128 10.19 15.39 -4.84
C LYS A 128 9.44 14.07 -4.65
N THR A 129 9.26 13.60 -3.41
CA THR A 129 8.56 12.35 -3.08
C THR A 129 7.13 12.35 -3.64
N GLN A 130 6.39 13.44 -3.46
CA GLN A 130 5.06 13.61 -4.03
C GLN A 130 5.09 13.50 -5.56
N THR A 131 5.99 14.23 -6.21
CA THR A 131 6.09 14.27 -7.67
C THR A 131 6.43 12.90 -8.25
N ASP A 132 7.36 12.17 -7.63
CA ASP A 132 7.76 10.85 -8.08
C ASP A 132 6.63 9.83 -7.92
N LEU A 133 5.97 9.81 -6.75
CA LEU A 133 4.86 8.92 -6.45
C LEU A 133 3.68 9.16 -7.41
N VAL A 134 3.25 10.41 -7.54
CA VAL A 134 2.08 10.79 -8.34
C VAL A 134 2.40 10.77 -9.84
N GLY A 135 3.65 11.05 -10.22
CA GLY A 135 4.09 11.15 -11.61
C GLY A 135 3.96 12.52 -12.24
N GLN A 136 3.50 13.51 -11.48
CA GLN A 136 3.39 14.89 -11.91
C GLN A 136 3.46 15.81 -10.69
N LYS A 137 3.80 17.07 -10.93
CA LYS A 137 3.81 18.08 -9.87
C LYS A 137 2.39 18.31 -9.37
N VAL A 138 2.21 18.30 -8.05
CA VAL A 138 0.97 18.73 -7.40
C VAL A 138 1.22 20.08 -6.72
N ASP A 139 0.30 21.02 -6.92
CA ASP A 139 0.38 22.36 -6.35
C ASP A 139 -1.02 22.78 -5.88
N LEU A 140 -1.16 22.89 -4.56
CA LEU A 140 -2.40 23.30 -3.90
C LEU A 140 -2.27 24.71 -3.32
N SER A 141 -1.21 25.46 -3.64
CA SER A 141 -0.95 26.78 -3.05
C SER A 141 -2.06 27.79 -3.34
N SER A 142 -2.71 27.70 -4.49
CA SER A 142 -3.87 28.53 -4.85
C SER A 142 -5.13 28.18 -4.06
N LEU A 143 -5.26 26.94 -3.57
CA LEU A 143 -6.34 26.50 -2.70
C LEU A 143 -6.07 26.93 -1.26
N SER A 144 -4.87 26.61 -0.75
CA SER A 144 -4.38 27.03 0.55
C SER A 144 -2.87 26.80 0.62
N PRO A 145 -2.05 27.84 0.81
CA PRO A 145 -0.61 27.70 0.99
C PRO A 145 -0.23 26.78 2.16
N ASP A 146 -1.04 26.77 3.22
CA ASP A 146 -0.81 25.90 4.37
C ASP A 146 -1.09 24.44 4.06
N ILE A 147 -2.16 24.13 3.33
CA ILE A 147 -2.45 22.75 2.91
C ILE A 147 -1.35 22.24 1.97
N ASP A 148 -0.92 23.04 1.01
CA ASP A 148 0.17 22.67 0.10
C ASP A 148 1.47 22.37 0.88
N ARG A 149 1.81 23.26 1.82
CA ARG A 149 2.97 23.10 2.69
C ARG A 149 2.85 21.87 3.58
N TYR A 150 1.72 21.63 4.25
CA TYR A 150 1.55 20.45 5.12
C TYR A 150 1.59 19.15 4.33
N LEU A 151 0.97 19.14 3.15
CA LEU A 151 0.99 17.99 2.25
C LEU A 151 2.43 17.64 1.86
N LYS A 152 3.22 18.63 1.43
CA LYS A 152 4.62 18.40 1.04
C LYS A 152 5.48 18.10 2.25
N THR A 153 5.43 18.91 3.30
CA THR A 153 6.35 18.76 4.44
C THR A 153 6.01 17.58 5.34
N HIS A 154 4.83 17.60 5.96
CA HIS A 154 4.44 16.62 6.97
C HIS A 154 4.09 15.27 6.34
N LEU A 155 3.27 15.24 5.28
CA LEU A 155 2.90 13.96 4.66
C LEU A 155 4.03 13.39 3.82
N PHE A 156 4.46 14.08 2.76
CA PHE A 156 5.42 13.50 1.81
C PHE A 156 6.89 13.60 2.27
N GLY A 157 7.23 14.65 3.00
CA GLY A 157 8.59 14.95 3.43
C GLY A 157 9.01 14.24 4.72
N ASP A 158 8.04 13.86 5.56
CA ASP A 158 8.27 13.23 6.87
C ASP A 158 7.63 11.83 6.95
N ILE A 159 6.31 11.72 6.90
CA ILE A 159 5.62 10.42 7.02
C ILE A 159 6.03 9.45 5.89
N PHE A 160 5.94 9.87 4.63
CA PHE A 160 6.35 9.05 3.48
C PHE A 160 7.88 9.02 3.31
N ALA A 161 8.64 9.66 4.22
CA ALA A 161 10.08 9.46 4.27
C ALA A 161 10.48 8.13 4.87
N SER A 162 9.60 7.54 5.68
CA SER A 162 9.79 6.19 6.20
C SER A 162 9.94 5.19 5.07
N ASP A 163 11.02 4.43 5.13
CA ASP A 163 11.36 3.38 4.18
C ASP A 163 10.82 2.01 4.59
N LEU A 164 10.02 1.91 5.67
CA LEU A 164 9.45 0.65 6.17
C LEU A 164 8.44 0.02 5.21
N LEU A 165 7.70 0.85 4.49
CA LEU A 165 6.71 0.43 3.50
C LEU A 165 7.04 1.06 2.15
N ASN A 166 6.96 0.26 1.09
CA ASN A 166 7.13 0.76 -0.27
C ASN A 166 5.86 1.52 -0.75
N TRP A 167 5.97 2.22 -1.88
CA TRP A 167 4.87 3.04 -2.40
C TRP A 167 3.63 2.24 -2.76
N GLN A 168 3.79 1.03 -3.29
CA GLN A 168 2.65 0.15 -3.58
C GLN A 168 1.90 -0.22 -2.30
N GLU A 169 2.62 -0.58 -1.24
CA GLU A 169 2.04 -0.89 0.08
C GLU A 169 1.31 0.30 0.68
N ARG A 170 1.89 1.51 0.56
CA ARG A 170 1.24 2.75 1.03
C ARG A 170 -0.06 3.04 0.29
N GLU A 171 -0.10 2.84 -1.03
CA GLU A 171 -1.32 3.00 -1.83
C GLU A 171 -2.37 1.94 -1.50
N ILE A 172 -1.99 0.68 -1.24
CA ILE A 172 -2.94 -0.37 -0.81
C ILE A 172 -3.69 0.05 0.46
N ILE A 173 -2.95 0.54 1.47
CA ILE A 173 -3.53 1.02 2.73
C ILE A 173 -4.47 2.20 2.47
N THR A 174 -4.02 3.14 1.62
CA THR A 174 -4.75 4.37 1.31
C THR A 174 -6.05 4.10 0.55
N ILE A 175 -6.00 3.27 -0.48
CA ILE A 175 -7.17 2.83 -1.25
C ILE A 175 -8.16 2.10 -0.32
N GLY A 176 -7.67 1.21 0.55
CA GLY A 176 -8.49 0.52 1.54
C GLY A 176 -9.25 1.50 2.45
N ALA A 177 -8.58 2.54 2.93
CA ALA A 177 -9.20 3.58 3.76
C ALA A 177 -10.20 4.45 2.99
N LEU A 178 -9.79 5.01 1.84
CA LEU A 178 -10.62 5.91 1.03
C LEU A 178 -11.89 5.24 0.51
N ASN A 179 -11.83 3.94 0.22
CA ASN A 179 -13.00 3.16 -0.16
C ASN A 179 -14.08 3.15 0.94
N GLN A 180 -13.69 3.19 2.23
CA GLN A 180 -14.64 3.25 3.35
C GLN A 180 -15.17 4.66 3.62
N LEU A 181 -14.41 5.70 3.27
CA LEU A 181 -14.78 7.10 3.50
C LEU A 181 -15.74 7.66 2.43
N ASN A 182 -16.02 6.93 1.35
CA ASN A 182 -16.90 7.34 0.26
C ASN A 182 -16.51 8.68 -0.38
N VAL A 183 -15.21 8.83 -0.68
CA VAL A 183 -14.60 10.00 -1.31
C VAL A 183 -14.09 9.64 -2.72
N PRO A 184 -14.99 9.50 -3.72
CA PRO A 184 -14.67 8.83 -5.00
C PRO A 184 -13.59 9.56 -5.82
N SER A 185 -13.50 10.89 -5.74
CA SER A 185 -12.45 11.65 -6.44
C SER A 185 -11.06 11.24 -5.94
N GLN A 186 -10.88 11.22 -4.63
CA GLN A 186 -9.63 10.82 -3.97
C GLN A 186 -9.36 9.34 -4.19
N LEU A 187 -10.38 8.47 -4.04
CA LEU A 187 -10.23 7.04 -4.28
C LEU A 187 -9.74 6.76 -5.71
N ASN A 188 -10.35 7.37 -6.72
CA ASN A 188 -9.95 7.18 -8.12
C ASN A 188 -8.53 7.69 -8.37
N ALA A 189 -8.15 8.85 -7.81
CA ALA A 189 -6.79 9.36 -7.93
C ALA A 189 -5.75 8.38 -7.34
N HIS A 190 -6.02 7.84 -6.15
CA HIS A 190 -5.14 6.87 -5.49
C HIS A 190 -5.12 5.51 -6.20
N ILE A 191 -6.22 5.09 -6.82
CA ILE A 191 -6.22 3.90 -7.70
C ILE A 191 -5.25 4.08 -8.87
N GLU A 192 -5.28 5.23 -9.55
CA GLU A 192 -4.38 5.49 -10.68
C GLU A 192 -2.91 5.62 -10.24
N ILE A 193 -2.66 6.26 -9.09
CA ILE A 193 -1.32 6.28 -8.48
C ILE A 193 -0.87 4.86 -8.11
N GLY A 194 -1.75 4.04 -7.54
CA GLY A 194 -1.50 2.65 -7.22
C GLY A 194 -1.11 1.82 -8.45
N LYS A 195 -1.85 1.98 -9.57
CA LYS A 195 -1.52 1.30 -10.85
C LYS A 195 -0.16 1.69 -11.39
N LYS A 196 0.16 2.99 -11.37
CA LYS A 196 1.49 3.50 -11.74
C LYS A 196 2.59 2.87 -10.89
N ASN A 197 2.30 2.55 -9.64
CA ASN A 197 3.21 1.91 -8.68
C ASN A 197 3.03 0.38 -8.61
N GLY A 198 2.45 -0.23 -9.65
CA GLY A 198 2.47 -1.67 -9.88
C GLY A 198 1.27 -2.45 -9.34
N LEU A 199 0.20 -1.79 -8.86
CA LEU A 199 -1.05 -2.49 -8.57
C LEU A 199 -1.77 -2.91 -9.86
N THR A 200 -2.28 -4.13 -9.85
CA THR A 200 -3.13 -4.65 -10.94
C THR A 200 -4.61 -4.34 -10.68
N ASP A 201 -5.42 -4.36 -11.74
CA ASP A 201 -6.88 -4.21 -11.61
C ASP A 201 -7.49 -5.30 -10.71
N VAL A 202 -6.93 -6.52 -10.71
CA VAL A 202 -7.39 -7.61 -9.84
C VAL A 202 -7.19 -7.24 -8.37
N GLN A 203 -6.00 -6.78 -7.99
CA GLN A 203 -5.71 -6.32 -6.63
C GLN A 203 -6.59 -5.14 -6.23
N ILE A 204 -6.79 -4.17 -7.12
CA ILE A 204 -7.67 -3.02 -6.85
C ILE A 204 -9.10 -3.47 -6.61
N ASN A 205 -9.61 -4.39 -7.42
CA ASN A 205 -10.95 -4.95 -7.26
C ASN A 205 -11.10 -5.70 -5.92
N GLU A 206 -10.06 -6.39 -5.47
CA GLU A 206 -10.06 -7.05 -4.15
C GLU A 206 -10.08 -6.03 -3.00
N ILE A 207 -9.21 -5.01 -3.03
CA ILE A 207 -9.14 -3.96 -2.00
C ILE A 207 -10.48 -3.19 -1.92
N THR A 208 -11.09 -2.91 -3.08
CA THR A 208 -12.31 -2.10 -3.17
C THR A 208 -13.59 -2.90 -3.01
N LYS A 209 -13.49 -4.24 -2.93
CA LYS A 209 -14.65 -5.12 -2.79
C LYS A 209 -15.45 -4.74 -1.54
N LYS A 210 -16.72 -4.42 -1.74
CA LYS A 210 -17.63 -4.07 -0.64
C LYS A 210 -17.73 -5.25 0.33
N ASN A 211 -17.22 -5.08 1.54
CA ASN A 211 -17.45 -6.04 2.63
C ASN A 211 -18.96 -6.11 2.89
N ARG A 212 -19.59 -7.22 2.49
CA ARG A 212 -20.98 -7.51 2.82
C ARG A 212 -21.02 -8.01 4.28
N GLY A 213 -21.24 -7.08 5.22
CA GLY A 213 -21.40 -7.34 6.66
C GLY A 213 -20.30 -6.66 7.46
N THR A 214 -20.57 -5.73 8.37
CA THR A 214 -21.48 -5.85 9.52
C THR A 214 -22.57 -4.77 9.55
N LYS A 215 -23.77 -5.15 10.00
CA LYS A 215 -24.88 -4.23 10.26
C LYS A 215 -24.45 -3.11 11.22
N ASN A 216 -24.90 -1.90 10.90
CA ASN A 216 -24.80 -0.66 11.67
C ASN A 216 -24.75 -0.88 13.20
N GLY A 217 -23.63 -0.51 13.82
CA GLY A 217 -23.65 -0.01 15.19
C GLY A 217 -24.31 1.37 15.15
N ASN A 218 -25.38 1.54 15.92
CA ASN A 218 -26.17 2.76 16.03
C ASN A 218 -25.28 4.01 16.13
N ALA A 219 -25.37 4.88 15.12
CA ALA A 219 -25.06 6.28 15.31
C ALA A 219 -26.24 6.90 16.06
N GLU A 220 -26.16 6.89 17.40
CA GLU A 220 -26.96 7.82 18.19
C GLU A 220 -26.45 9.23 17.88
N SER A 221 -27.29 10.01 17.22
CA SER A 221 -27.13 11.43 17.03
C SER A 221 -27.12 12.12 18.40
N ILE A 222 -25.93 12.51 18.86
CA ILE A 222 -25.83 13.52 19.93
C ILE A 222 -26.15 14.86 19.28
N SER A 223 -27.38 15.32 19.47
CA SER A 223 -27.80 16.69 19.24
C SER A 223 -27.12 17.59 20.26
N PHE A 224 -26.28 18.52 19.82
CA PHE A 224 -25.89 19.65 20.65
C PHE A 224 -26.97 20.72 20.50
N GLY A 225 -27.73 20.92 21.58
CA GLY A 225 -28.46 22.18 21.81
C GLY A 225 -27.53 23.26 22.35
#